data_AF-A0A957UY14-F1
#
_entry.id   AF-A0A957UY14-F1
#
_cell.length_a   1.000
_cell.length_b   1.000
_cell.length_c   1.000
_cell.angle_alpha   90.00
_cell.angle_beta   90.00
_cell.angle_gamma   90.00
#
_symmetry.space_group_name_H-M   'P 1'
#
loop_
_entity.id
_entity.type
_entity.pdbx_description
1 polymer ?
#
loop_
_entity_poly.entity_id
_entity_poly.type
_entity_poly.pdbx_seq_one_letter_code
_entity_poly.pdbx_strand_id
1 'polypeptide(L)'
;MTGFFWFDWPLLALSLANGIVLLWLGLVVLLNTERRTAGVMLLVAAAWLGSAFFAAHTAILASGEGPASAALNLWWEIGWLPLLALPLTWYGVVLWYGGFGVDPGLRRRHRLPLALLGLLFVALVVAFFATAGLPSFVDAVNLR
;
A
#
# COMPACT_ATOMS: atom_id res chain seq x y z
N MET A 1 6.21 -3.62 20.98
CA MET A 1 5.45 -2.54 21.65
C MET A 1 6.41 -1.88 22.61
N THR A 2 6.43 -0.56 22.66
CA THR A 2 7.45 0.19 23.43
C THR A 2 7.25 0.09 24.94
N GLY A 3 6.10 -0.42 25.39
CA GLY A 3 5.71 -0.50 26.79
C GLY A 3 5.08 0.79 27.32
N PHE A 4 5.12 1.86 26.54
CA PHE A 4 4.49 3.14 26.88
C PHE A 4 3.06 3.17 26.32
N PHE A 5 2.08 2.98 27.20
CA PHE A 5 0.65 2.98 26.84
C PHE A 5 0.24 4.18 25.97
N TRP A 6 0.69 5.39 26.34
CA TRP A 6 0.39 6.64 25.63
C TRP A 6 0.95 6.72 24.22
N PHE A 7 1.87 5.84 23.84
CA PHE A 7 2.42 5.76 22.49
C PHE A 7 1.87 4.55 21.74
N ASP A 8 1.83 3.40 22.40
CA ASP A 8 1.41 2.13 21.81
C ASP A 8 -0.10 2.10 21.48
N TRP A 9 -0.95 2.64 22.37
CA TRP A 9 -2.40 2.66 22.15
C TRP A 9 -2.82 3.58 20.99
N PRO A 10 -2.39 4.86 20.92
CA PRO A 10 -2.77 5.71 19.78
C PRO A 10 -2.24 5.17 18.46
N LEU A 11 -1.03 4.59 18.44
CA LEU A 11 -0.45 4.05 17.23
C LEU A 11 -1.29 2.90 16.64
N LEU A 12 -1.70 1.94 17.48
CA LEU A 12 -2.60 0.87 17.08
C LEU A 12 -3.97 1.41 16.65
N ALA A 13 -4.56 2.32 17.44
CA ALA A 13 -5.88 2.86 17.17
C ALA A 13 -5.92 3.63 15.85
N LEU A 14 -4.92 4.48 15.58
CA LEU A 14 -4.81 5.25 14.35
C LEU A 14 -4.57 4.34 13.14
N SER A 15 -3.70 3.34 13.27
CA SER A 15 -3.45 2.37 12.20
C SER A 15 -4.74 1.62 11.83
N LEU A 16 -5.44 1.09 12.82
CA LEU A 16 -6.69 0.36 12.59
C LEU A 16 -7.79 1.26 12.02
N ALA A 17 -7.94 2.47 12.57
CA ALA A 17 -8.91 3.45 12.09
C ALA A 17 -8.65 3.81 10.62
N ASN A 18 -7.41 4.08 10.24
CA ASN A 18 -7.05 4.35 8.84
C ASN A 18 -7.36 3.16 7.94
N GLY A 19 -7.05 1.94 8.39
CA GLY A 19 -7.38 0.71 7.67
C GLY A 19 -8.88 0.58 7.37
N ILE A 20 -9.72 0.81 8.39
CA ILE A 20 -11.18 0.75 8.28
C ILE A 20 -11.71 1.86 7.37
N VAL A 21 -11.26 3.11 7.58
CA VAL A 21 -11.71 4.27 6.81
C VAL A 21 -11.40 4.10 5.33
N LEU A 22 -10.21 3.61 4.98
CA LEU A 22 -9.82 3.40 3.59
C LEU A 22 -10.57 2.23 2.94
N LEU A 23 -10.84 1.15 3.68
CA LEU A 23 -11.68 0.06 3.19
C LEU A 23 -13.10 0.56 2.90
N TRP A 24 -13.68 1.24 3.88
CA TRP A 24 -15.02 1.82 3.78
C TRP A 24 -15.10 2.81 2.62
N LEU A 25 -14.13 3.71 2.48
CA LEU A 25 -14.08 4.67 1.38
C LEU A 25 -14.05 3.96 0.01
N GLY A 26 -13.20 2.95 -0.15
CA GLY A 26 -13.14 2.16 -1.39
C GLY A 26 -14.46 1.46 -1.71
N LEU A 27 -15.13 0.89 -0.70
CA LEU A 27 -16.45 0.27 -0.86
C LEU A 27 -17.53 1.29 -1.23
N VAL A 28 -17.60 2.42 -0.52
CA VAL A 28 -18.57 3.48 -0.79
C VAL A 28 -18.41 4.00 -2.22
N VAL A 29 -17.18 4.29 -2.65
CA VAL A 29 -16.91 4.73 -4.02
C VAL A 29 -17.32 3.65 -5.02
N LEU A 30 -16.93 2.39 -4.81
CA LEU A 30 -17.23 1.31 -5.75
C LEU A 30 -18.74 1.04 -5.91
N LEU A 31 -19.49 1.16 -4.81
CA LEU A 31 -20.91 0.83 -4.75
C LEU A 31 -21.82 2.00 -5.15
N ASN A 32 -21.41 3.24 -4.92
CA ASN A 32 -22.25 4.43 -5.15
C ASN A 32 -21.90 5.21 -6.43
N THR A 33 -20.81 4.88 -7.12
CA THR A 33 -20.45 5.62 -8.35
C THR A 33 -21.27 5.14 -9.55
N GLU A 34 -21.99 6.05 -10.21
CA GLU A 34 -22.78 5.75 -11.41
C GLU A 34 -21.92 5.32 -12.62
N ARG A 35 -20.71 5.87 -12.76
CA ARG A 35 -19.78 5.59 -13.86
C ARG A 35 -18.46 5.01 -13.35
N ARG A 36 -18.21 3.74 -13.65
CA ARG A 36 -16.95 3.03 -13.31
C ARG A 36 -15.82 3.35 -14.29
N THR A 37 -15.38 4.60 -14.31
CA THR A 37 -14.23 5.02 -15.13
C THR A 37 -12.93 4.42 -14.60
N ALA A 38 -11.88 4.37 -15.43
CA ALA A 38 -10.58 3.82 -15.01
C ALA A 38 -9.99 4.57 -13.81
N GLY A 39 -10.18 5.90 -13.71
CA GLY A 39 -9.74 6.67 -12.54
C GLY A 39 -10.48 6.33 -11.26
N VAL A 40 -11.78 6.03 -11.34
CA VAL A 40 -12.55 5.57 -10.18
C VAL A 40 -12.03 4.21 -9.73
N MET A 41 -11.76 3.29 -10.67
CA MET A 41 -11.18 1.98 -10.33
C MET A 41 -9.78 2.12 -9.73
N LEU A 42 -8.94 3.04 -10.23
CA LEU A 42 -7.63 3.35 -9.65
C LEU A 42 -7.74 3.92 -8.23
N LEU A 43 -8.71 4.81 -7.99
CA LEU A 43 -8.96 5.38 -6.66
C LEU A 43 -9.42 4.30 -5.66
N VAL A 44 -10.33 3.41 -6.07
CA VAL A 44 -10.77 2.26 -5.27
C VAL A 44 -9.58 1.34 -4.96
N ALA A 45 -8.77 1.01 -5.97
CA ALA A 45 -7.59 0.18 -5.79
C ALA A 45 -6.58 0.83 -4.83
N ALA A 46 -6.31 2.13 -4.96
CA ALA A 46 -5.42 2.87 -4.06
C ALA A 46 -5.93 2.83 -2.61
N ALA A 47 -7.24 3.03 -2.41
CA ALA A 47 -7.87 2.97 -1.09
C ALA A 47 -7.73 1.57 -0.47
N TRP A 48 -8.00 0.51 -1.24
CA TRP A 48 -7.86 -0.87 -0.75
C TRP A 48 -6.41 -1.27 -0.49
N LEU A 49 -5.45 -0.82 -1.31
CA LEU A 49 -4.02 -1.02 -1.03
C LEU A 49 -3.61 -0.33 0.26
N GLY A 50 -4.07 0.90 0.49
CA GLY A 50 -3.84 1.60 1.75
C GLY A 50 -4.46 0.86 2.94
N SER A 51 -5.69 0.34 2.80
CA SER A 51 -6.30 -0.49 3.83
C SER A 51 -5.50 -1.76 4.14
N ALA A 52 -5.08 -2.49 3.10
CA ALA A 52 -4.27 -3.70 3.23
C ALA A 52 -2.93 -3.41 3.94
N PHE A 53 -2.29 -2.28 3.61
CA PHE A 53 -1.09 -1.81 4.30
C PHE A 53 -1.36 -1.58 5.80
N PHE A 54 -2.40 -0.84 6.15
CA PHE A 54 -2.72 -0.58 7.56
C PHE A 54 -3.17 -1.82 8.32
N ALA A 55 -3.80 -2.80 7.64
CA ALA A 55 -4.12 -4.09 8.24
C ALA A 55 -2.83 -4.87 8.59
N ALA A 56 -1.90 -4.98 7.65
CA ALA A 56 -0.59 -5.60 7.88
C ALA A 56 0.19 -4.87 8.99
N HIS A 57 0.20 -3.53 8.94
CA HIS A 57 0.87 -2.69 9.95
C HIS A 57 0.28 -2.91 11.35
N THR A 58 -1.04 -2.94 11.47
CA THR A 58 -1.73 -3.20 12.75
C THR A 58 -1.42 -4.60 13.26
N ALA A 59 -1.41 -5.62 12.40
CA ALA A 59 -1.09 -6.99 12.79
C ALA A 59 0.36 -7.11 13.29
N ILE A 60 1.31 -6.45 12.62
CA ILE A 60 2.71 -6.40 13.03
C ILE A 60 2.85 -5.68 14.38
N LEU A 61 2.23 -4.50 14.55
CA LEU A 61 2.28 -3.77 15.81
C LEU A 61 1.67 -4.55 16.98
N ALA A 62 0.54 -5.21 16.76
CA ALA A 62 -0.16 -5.99 17.78
C ALA A 62 0.61 -7.26 18.20
N SER A 63 1.45 -7.81 17.32
CA SER A 63 2.26 -9.00 17.61
C SER A 63 3.40 -8.75 18.62
N GLY A 64 3.76 -7.48 18.87
CA GLY A 64 4.76 -7.12 19.88
C GLY A 64 6.18 -7.60 19.56
N GLU A 65 6.99 -7.85 20.60
CA GLU A 65 8.37 -8.37 20.50
C GLU A 65 8.44 -9.90 20.67
N GLY A 66 7.29 -10.58 20.54
CA GLY A 66 7.22 -12.03 20.65
C GLY A 66 7.98 -12.76 19.53
N PRO A 67 8.25 -14.06 19.68
CA PRO A 67 8.94 -14.84 18.65
C PRO A 67 8.22 -14.71 17.31
N ALA A 68 9.01 -14.55 16.24
CA ALA A 68 8.49 -14.42 14.88
C ALA A 68 7.59 -15.61 14.54
N SER A 69 6.29 -15.37 14.44
CA SER A 69 5.32 -16.40 14.05
C SER A 69 5.19 -16.46 12.53
N ALA A 70 4.79 -17.61 11.99
CA ALA A 70 4.50 -17.74 10.56
C ALA A 70 3.45 -16.73 10.07
N ALA A 71 2.48 -16.39 10.93
CA ALA A 71 1.48 -15.35 10.65
C ALA A 71 2.12 -13.95 10.55
N LEU A 72 3.04 -13.62 11.46
CA LEU A 72 3.76 -12.35 11.41
C LEU A 72 4.61 -12.23 10.14
N ASN A 73 5.27 -13.32 9.76
CA ASN A 73 6.05 -13.38 8.53
C ASN A 73 5.14 -13.16 7.30
N LEU A 74 3.97 -13.79 7.25
CA LEU A 74 3.00 -13.57 6.17
C LEU A 74 2.56 -12.10 6.07
N TRP A 75 2.24 -11.45 7.19
CA TRP A 75 1.85 -10.04 7.21
C TRP A 75 3.00 -9.11 6.80
N TRP A 76 4.23 -9.44 7.19
CA TRP A 76 5.43 -8.75 6.77
C TRP A 76 5.59 -8.84 5.25
N GLU A 77 5.55 -10.05 4.69
CA GLU A 77 5.71 -10.32 3.26
C GLU A 77 4.66 -9.61 2.41
N ILE A 78 3.38 -9.75 2.77
CA ILE A 78 2.27 -9.15 2.03
C ILE A 78 2.25 -7.62 2.19
N GLY A 79 2.69 -7.09 3.33
CA GLY A 79 2.69 -5.65 3.63
C GLY A 79 3.57 -4.81 2.69
N TRP A 80 4.60 -5.40 2.10
CA TRP A 80 5.47 -4.73 1.13
C TRP A 80 4.79 -4.46 -0.21
N LEU A 81 3.87 -5.31 -0.65
CA LEU A 81 3.21 -5.16 -1.95
C LEU A 81 2.37 -3.88 -2.05
N PRO A 82 1.47 -3.56 -1.10
CA PRO A 82 0.76 -2.28 -1.11
C PRO A 82 1.72 -1.10 -0.94
N LEU A 83 2.78 -1.22 -0.15
CA LEU A 83 3.77 -0.16 0.01
C LEU A 83 4.45 0.20 -1.33
N LEU A 84 4.80 -0.80 -2.14
CA LEU A 84 5.37 -0.62 -3.47
C LEU A 84 4.34 -0.08 -4.48
N ALA A 85 3.09 -0.52 -4.38
CA ALA A 85 2.04 -0.16 -5.33
C ALA A 85 1.44 1.24 -5.10
N LEU A 86 1.44 1.74 -3.86
CA LEU A 86 0.81 3.01 -3.48
C LEU A 86 1.33 4.24 -4.27
N PRO A 87 2.65 4.44 -4.47
CA PRO A 87 3.15 5.56 -5.29
C PRO A 87 2.67 5.50 -6.73
N LEU A 88 2.61 4.30 -7.32
CA LEU A 88 2.13 4.09 -8.69
C LEU A 88 0.64 4.43 -8.82
N THR A 89 -0.18 3.92 -7.90
CA THR A 89 -1.62 4.18 -7.93
C THR A 89 -1.94 5.65 -7.64
N TRP A 90 -1.25 6.28 -6.68
CA TRP A 90 -1.41 7.70 -6.40
C TRP A 90 -1.06 8.57 -7.61
N TYR A 91 0.09 8.32 -8.24
CA TYR A 91 0.49 9.04 -9.44
C TYR A 91 -0.53 8.86 -10.58
N GLY A 92 -1.05 7.64 -10.75
CA GLY A 92 -2.12 7.35 -11.71
C GLY A 92 -3.41 8.13 -11.44
N VAL A 93 -3.83 8.22 -10.17
CA VAL A 93 -5.01 9.01 -9.75
C VAL A 93 -4.79 10.49 -10.05
N VAL A 94 -3.65 11.07 -9.67
CA VAL A 94 -3.33 12.48 -9.92
C VAL A 94 -3.34 12.77 -11.43
N LEU A 95 -2.75 11.90 -12.25
CA LEU A 95 -2.77 12.07 -13.70
C LEU A 95 -4.18 11.97 -14.28
N TRP A 96 -4.97 10.99 -13.85
CA TRP A 96 -6.32 10.79 -14.35
C TRP A 96 -7.19 12.02 -14.10
N TYR A 97 -7.23 12.51 -12.85
CA TYR A 97 -8.02 13.67 -12.48
C TYR A 97 -7.40 15.01 -12.93
N GLY A 98 -6.09 15.02 -13.24
CA GLY A 98 -5.43 16.13 -13.91
C GLY A 98 -5.74 16.25 -15.41
N GLY A 99 -6.51 15.31 -15.98
CA GLY A 99 -6.94 15.37 -17.38
C GLY A 99 -6.12 14.51 -18.35
N PHE A 100 -5.33 13.55 -17.88
CA PHE A 100 -4.49 12.69 -18.74
C PHE A 100 -5.29 11.95 -19.83
N GLY A 101 -6.57 11.64 -19.56
CA GLY A 101 -7.47 11.02 -20.54
C GLY A 101 -7.89 11.96 -21.67
N VAL A 102 -7.84 13.27 -21.47
CA VAL A 102 -8.41 14.29 -22.36
C VAL A 102 -7.31 15.16 -23.00
N ASP A 103 -6.37 15.69 -22.20
CA ASP A 103 -5.32 16.60 -22.66
C ASP A 103 -4.15 15.84 -23.34
N PRO A 104 -3.92 16.03 -24.66
CA PRO A 104 -2.81 15.42 -25.36
C PRO A 104 -1.42 15.89 -24.89
N GLY A 105 -1.31 17.15 -24.43
CA GLY A 105 -0.07 17.75 -23.94
C GLY A 105 0.39 17.10 -22.64
N LEU A 106 -0.52 16.99 -21.68
CA LEU A 106 -0.27 16.27 -20.43
C LEU A 106 0.09 14.81 -20.68
N ARG A 107 -0.64 14.13 -21.59
CA ARG A 107 -0.37 12.73 -21.94
C ARG A 107 1.03 12.55 -22.52
N ARG A 108 1.44 13.41 -23.45
CA ARG A 108 2.78 13.35 -24.05
C ARG A 108 3.88 13.58 -23.00
N ARG A 109 3.68 14.53 -22.08
CA ARG A 109 4.64 14.85 -21.01
C ARG A 109 4.79 13.73 -19.99
N HIS A 110 3.68 13.12 -19.57
CA HIS A 110 3.67 12.15 -18.46
C HIS A 110 3.73 10.69 -18.92
N ARG A 111 3.72 10.41 -20.23
CA ARG A 111 3.91 9.07 -20.79
C ARG A 111 5.22 8.42 -20.37
N LEU A 112 6.34 9.10 -20.55
CA LEU A 112 7.66 8.57 -20.19
C LEU A 112 7.81 8.41 -18.66
N PRO A 113 7.50 9.43 -17.82
CA PRO A 113 7.51 9.24 -16.37
C PRO A 113 6.63 8.09 -15.88
N LEU A 114 5.44 7.91 -16.46
CA LEU A 114 4.55 6.81 -16.10
C LEU A 114 5.14 5.45 -16.48
N ALA A 115 5.76 5.34 -17.67
CA ALA A 115 6.44 4.13 -18.10
C ALA A 115 7.66 3.79 -17.21
N LEU A 116 8.47 4.80 -16.85
CA LEU A 116 9.61 4.63 -15.96
C LEU A 116 9.17 4.21 -14.55
N LEU A 117 8.10 4.81 -14.02
CA LEU A 117 7.56 4.44 -12.72
C LEU A 117 6.98 3.02 -12.73
N GLY A 118 6.26 2.64 -13.81
CA GLY A 118 5.77 1.29 -14.00
C GLY A 118 6.90 0.26 -14.12
N LEU A 119 7.96 0.59 -14.88
CA LEU A 119 9.16 -0.25 -14.99
C LEU A 119 9.85 -0.40 -13.64
N LEU A 120 10.01 0.70 -12.90
CA LEU A 120 10.61 0.67 -11.56
C LEU A 120 9.78 -0.18 -10.60
N PHE A 121 8.46 -0.04 -10.61
CA PHE A 121 7.57 -0.88 -9.81
C PHE A 121 7.76 -2.37 -10.14
N VAL A 122 7.72 -2.73 -11.43
CA VAL A 122 7.94 -4.13 -11.86
C VAL A 122 9.33 -4.61 -11.49
N ALA A 123 10.36 -3.80 -11.70
CA ALA A 123 11.74 -4.15 -11.34
C ALA A 123 11.89 -4.37 -9.83
N LEU A 124 11.25 -3.53 -9.00
CA LEU A 124 11.24 -3.69 -7.55
C LEU A 124 10.47 -4.95 -7.13
N VAL A 125 9.32 -5.25 -7.73
CA VAL A 125 8.58 -6.48 -7.46
C VAL A 125 9.38 -7.71 -7.88
N VAL A 126 9.99 -7.70 -9.07
CA VAL A 126 10.84 -8.80 -9.54
C VAL A 126 12.05 -8.96 -8.63
N ALA A 127 12.76 -7.87 -8.28
CA ALA A 127 13.85 -7.91 -7.33
C ALA A 127 13.38 -8.48 -5.98
N PHE A 128 12.23 -8.01 -5.49
CA PHE A 128 11.63 -8.48 -4.24
C PHE A 128 11.38 -10.00 -4.24
N PHE A 129 10.96 -10.59 -5.36
CA PHE A 129 10.80 -12.05 -5.50
C PHE A 129 12.07 -12.82 -5.91
N ALA A 130 13.02 -12.17 -6.59
CA ALA A 130 14.19 -12.83 -7.18
C ALA A 130 15.44 -12.77 -6.30
N THR A 131 15.62 -11.72 -5.49
CA THR A 131 16.81 -11.55 -4.64
C THR A 131 16.58 -11.98 -3.19
N ALA A 132 15.34 -12.18 -2.77
CA ALA A 132 14.99 -12.57 -1.42
C ALA A 132 14.04 -13.78 -1.44
N GLY A 133 14.42 -14.88 -0.79
CA GLY A 133 13.44 -15.47 0.13
C GLY A 133 13.14 -14.34 1.11
N LEU A 134 11.90 -13.86 1.14
CA LEU A 134 11.49 -12.64 1.84
C LEU A 134 12.25 -12.55 3.17
N PRO A 135 12.97 -11.44 3.45
CA PRO A 135 13.75 -11.34 4.68
C PRO A 135 12.77 -11.62 5.79
N SER A 136 12.96 -12.78 6.43
CA SER A 136 11.98 -13.23 7.38
C SER A 136 11.96 -12.19 8.49
N PHE A 137 10.84 -12.04 9.18
CA PHE A 137 10.81 -11.12 10.32
C PHE A 137 11.96 -11.43 11.30
N VAL A 138 12.40 -12.69 11.38
CA VAL A 138 13.58 -13.15 12.11
C VAL A 138 14.87 -12.49 11.61
N ASP A 139 15.12 -12.47 10.30
CA ASP A 139 16.32 -11.86 9.71
C ASP A 139 16.37 -10.35 9.99
N ALA A 140 15.22 -9.68 9.91
CA ALA A 140 15.10 -8.24 10.18
C ALA A 140 15.39 -7.90 11.66
N VAL A 141 14.97 -8.76 12.61
CA VAL A 141 15.27 -8.58 14.03
C VAL A 141 16.75 -8.86 14.33
N ASN A 142 17.36 -9.83 13.65
CA ASN A 142 18.77 -10.21 13.84
C ASN A 142 19.78 -9.22 13.23
N LEU A 143 19.32 -8.23 12.44
CA LEU A 143 20.15 -7.15 11.92
C LEU A 143 20.31 -5.97 12.92
N ARG A 144 19.66 -6.04 14.08
CA ARG A 144 19.88 -5.12 15.21
C ARG A 144 20.98 -5.61 16.13
#